data_AF-X1EY39-F1
#
_entry.id   AF-X1EY39-F1
#
_cell.length_a   1.000
_cell.length_b   1.000
_cell.length_c   1.000
_cell.angle_alpha   90.00
_cell.angle_beta   90.00
_cell.angle_gamma   90.00
#
_symmetry.space_group_name_H-M   'P 1'
#
loop_
_entity.id
_entity.type
_entity.pdbx_description
1 polymer ?
#
loop_
_entity_poly.entity_id
_entity_poly.type
_entity_poly.pdbx_seq_one_letter_code
_entity_poly.pdbx_strand_id
1 'polypeptide(L)'
;SLAMIIFNSAGGVIGYIVNGIGVLDRPDFSIGYINLLAWLLLMVTSIGMAQVGAITSHKLPARQLKWTFVAAQFYVALRMLGVFEWLGWPV
;
A
#
# COMPACT_ATOMS: atom_id res chain seq x y z
N SER A 1 11.37 9.91 11.99
CA SER A 1 10.43 9.34 11.00
C SER A 1 10.49 7.81 10.98
N LEU A 2 11.64 7.20 10.69
CA LEU A 2 11.80 5.73 10.61
C LEU A 2 11.35 4.96 11.87
N ALA A 3 11.68 5.45 13.06
CA ALA A 3 11.25 4.83 14.32
C ALA A 3 9.71 4.74 14.47
N MET A 4 8.98 5.79 14.06
CA MET A 4 7.51 5.81 14.10
C MET A 4 6.91 4.80 13.12
N ILE A 5 7.51 4.66 11.93
CA ILE A 5 7.07 3.72 10.90
C ILE A 5 7.25 2.28 11.37
N ILE A 6 8.42 1.96 11.95
CA ILE A 6 8.70 0.61 12.48
C ILE A 6 7.74 0.28 13.61
N PHE A 7 7.54 1.20 14.55
CA PHE A 7 6.65 0.99 15.69
C PHE A 7 5.20 0.74 15.28
N ASN A 8 4.63 1.62 14.44
CA ASN A 8 3.25 1.47 13.96
C ASN A 8 3.06 0.21 13.11
N SER A 9 4.03 -0.09 12.23
CA SER A 9 3.98 -1.30 11.39
C SER A 9 4.06 -2.57 12.23
N ALA A 10 4.91 -2.61 13.25
CA ALA A 10 5.02 -3.74 14.17
C ALA A 10 3.70 -3.94 14.95
N GLY A 11 3.13 -2.86 15.49
CA GLY A 11 1.85 -2.90 16.18
C GLY A 11 0.70 -3.37 15.28
N GLY A 12 0.64 -2.89 14.03
CA GLY A 12 -0.35 -3.30 13.04
C GLY A 12 -0.25 -4.78 12.70
N VAL A 13 0.96 -5.29 12.42
CA VAL A 13 1.20 -6.71 12.12
C VAL A 13 0.79 -7.58 13.30
N ILE A 14 1.19 -7.23 14.53
CA ILE A 14 0.80 -7.97 15.74
C ILE A 14 -0.73 -7.97 15.89
N GLY A 15 -1.38 -6.82 15.65
CA GLY A 15 -2.84 -6.71 15.67
C GLY A 15 -3.53 -7.66 14.69
N TYR A 16 -3.07 -7.73 13.43
CA TYR A 16 -3.62 -8.65 12.42
C TYR A 16 -3.37 -10.13 12.73
N ILE A 17 -2.25 -10.44 13.39
CA ILE A 17 -1.97 -11.81 13.86
C ILE A 17 -2.96 -12.17 14.96
N VAL A 18 -3.04 -11.36 16.03
CA VAL A 18 -3.89 -11.62 17.20
C VAL A 18 -5.37 -11.69 16.82
N ASN A 19 -5.84 -10.79 15.96
CA ASN A 19 -7.24 -10.77 15.54
C ASN A 19 -7.60 -11.94 14.60
N GLY A 20 -6.60 -12.55 13.95
CA GLY A 20 -6.80 -13.69 13.06
C GLY A 20 -6.69 -15.05 13.73
N ILE A 21 -6.37 -15.14 15.03
CA ILE A 21 -6.32 -16.43 15.74
C ILE A 21 -7.76 -16.90 15.99
N GLY A 22 -8.15 -18.04 15.40
CA GLY A 22 -9.48 -18.65 15.61
C GLY A 22 -10.49 -18.51 14.46
N VAL A 23 -10.13 -17.86 13.35
CA VAL A 23 -10.99 -17.79 12.16
C VAL A 23 -10.86 -19.09 11.34
N LEU A 24 -11.98 -19.80 11.18
CA LEU A 24 -12.13 -20.93 10.25
C LEU A 24 -12.38 -20.40 8.83
N ASP A 25 -11.95 -21.18 7.81
CA ASP A 25 -11.94 -20.84 6.38
C ASP A 25 -10.71 -20.04 5.90
N ARG A 26 -9.51 -20.64 6.03
CA ARG A 26 -8.26 -19.99 5.60
C ARG A 26 -7.49 -20.82 4.57
N PRO A 27 -6.91 -20.17 3.55
CA PRO A 27 -5.99 -20.81 2.61
C PRO A 27 -4.74 -21.32 3.35
N ASP A 28 -4.23 -22.49 2.93
CA ASP A 28 -3.31 -23.40 3.62
C ASP A 28 -1.93 -22.84 4.08
N PHE A 29 -1.66 -21.54 3.93
CA PHE A 29 -0.41 -20.88 4.33
C PHE A 29 -0.64 -19.50 4.96
N SER A 30 -1.54 -19.40 5.94
CA SER A 30 -1.89 -18.13 6.62
C SER A 30 -1.59 -18.17 8.12
N ILE A 31 -0.87 -17.18 8.65
CA ILE A 31 -0.66 -16.94 10.08
C ILE A 31 -1.61 -15.82 10.51
N GLY A 32 -2.66 -16.14 11.26
CA GLY A 32 -3.71 -15.15 11.56
C GLY A 32 -4.47 -14.75 10.28
N TYR A 33 -4.60 -13.44 10.04
CA TYR A 33 -5.12 -12.88 8.77
C TYR A 33 -4.02 -12.71 7.70
N ILE A 34 -2.75 -12.94 8.04
CA ILE A 34 -1.63 -12.70 7.13
C ILE A 34 -1.41 -13.96 6.29
N ASN A 35 -1.78 -13.90 5.02
CA ASN A 35 -1.41 -14.92 4.05
C ASN A 35 0.06 -14.72 3.65
N LEU A 36 0.92 -15.69 3.99
CA LEU A 36 2.37 -15.61 3.77
C LEU A 36 2.71 -15.50 2.28
N LEU A 37 1.95 -16.20 1.43
CA LEU A 37 2.15 -16.20 -0.01
C LEU A 37 1.79 -14.84 -0.62
N ALA A 38 0.62 -14.30 -0.28
CA ALA A 38 0.20 -12.97 -0.72
C ALA A 38 1.13 -11.89 -0.18
N TRP A 39 1.56 -12.00 1.09
CA TRP A 39 2.53 -11.10 1.69
C TRP A 39 3.87 -11.11 0.93
N LEU A 40 4.38 -12.30 0.58
CA LEU A 40 5.62 -12.43 -0.18
C LEU A 40 5.48 -11.83 -1.59
N LEU A 41 4.39 -12.14 -2.29
CA LEU A 41 4.10 -11.60 -3.62
C LEU A 41 4.02 -10.07 -3.60
N LEU A 42 3.31 -9.50 -2.62
CA LEU A 42 3.21 -8.05 -2.43
C LEU A 42 4.56 -7.43 -2.04
N MET A 43 5.32 -8.07 -1.15
CA MET A 43 6.67 -7.61 -0.79
C MET A 43 7.58 -7.52 -2.00
N VAL A 44 7.69 -8.60 -2.79
CA VAL A 44 8.57 -8.65 -3.96
C VAL A 44 8.16 -7.61 -5.00
N THR A 45 6.87 -7.55 -5.34
CA THR A 45 6.36 -6.60 -6.33
C THR A 45 6.49 -5.15 -5.85
N SER A 46 6.19 -4.87 -4.59
CA SER A 46 6.29 -3.52 -4.03
C SER A 46 7.73 -3.04 -3.93
N ILE A 47 8.69 -3.90 -3.55
CA ILE A 47 10.12 -3.55 -3.52
C ILE A 47 10.62 -3.25 -4.93
N GLY A 48 10.27 -4.10 -5.91
CA GLY A 48 10.63 -3.87 -7.31
C GLY A 48 10.08 -2.54 -7.83
N MET A 49 8.80 -2.27 -7.59
CA MET A 49 8.17 -1.03 -8.03
C MET A 49 8.74 0.21 -7.31
N ALA A 50 9.10 0.10 -6.03
CA ALA A 50 9.75 1.18 -5.29
C ALA A 50 11.11 1.57 -5.90
N GLN A 51 11.91 0.58 -6.33
CA GLN A 51 13.18 0.83 -7.00
C GLN A 51 12.97 1.51 -8.36
N VAL A 52 12.03 1.01 -9.17
CA VAL A 52 11.67 1.61 -10.46
C VAL A 52 11.22 3.07 -10.28
N GLY A 53 10.40 3.34 -9.27
CA GLY A 53 9.94 4.69 -8.93
C GLY A 53 11.10 5.62 -8.52
N ALA A 54 12.05 5.13 -7.72
CA ALA A 54 13.22 5.91 -7.30
C ALA A 54 14.13 6.27 -8.49
N ILE A 55 14.42 5.30 -9.37
CA ILE A 55 15.22 5.52 -10.58
C ILE A 55 14.53 6.53 -11.51
N THR A 56 13.22 6.39 -11.70
CA THR A 56 12.43 7.28 -12.54
C THR A 56 12.40 8.71 -11.99
N SER A 57 12.29 8.86 -10.66
CA SER A 57 12.30 10.16 -10.00
C SER A 57 13.62 10.90 -10.17
N HIS A 58 14.76 10.20 -10.17
CA HIS A 58 16.07 10.82 -10.41
C HIS A 58 16.29 11.28 -11.86
N LYS A 59 15.61 10.65 -12.83
CA LYS A 59 15.71 11.03 -14.24
C LYS A 59 14.79 12.20 -14.61
N LEU A 60 13.79 12.50 -13.79
CA LEU A 60 12.81 13.55 -14.04
C LEU A 60 13.30 14.90 -13.49
N PRO A 61 13.12 16.01 -14.23
CA PRO A 61 13.40 17.33 -13.72
C PRO A 61 12.47 17.67 -12.56
N ALA A 62 13.00 18.32 -11.51
CA ALA A 62 12.31 18.56 -10.24
C ALA A 62 10.92 19.23 -10.39
N ARG A 63 10.75 20.10 -11.41
CA ARG A 63 9.46 20.74 -11.70
C ARG A 63 8.39 19.74 -12.15
N GLN A 64 8.74 18.80 -13.02
CA GLN A 64 7.80 17.78 -13.51
C GLN A 64 7.44 16.82 -12.38
N LEU A 65 8.43 16.33 -11.63
CA LEU A 65 8.20 15.41 -10.50
C LEU A 65 7.21 15.97 -9.48
N LYS A 66 7.32 17.27 -9.15
CA LYS A 66 6.41 17.95 -8.23
C LYS A 66 4.97 17.95 -8.75
N TRP A 67 4.77 18.25 -10.03
CA TRP A 67 3.45 18.25 -10.66
C TRP A 67 2.86 16.84 -10.74
N THR A 68 3.66 15.82 -11.08
CA THR A 68 3.20 14.43 -11.12
C THR A 68 2.75 13.97 -9.74
N PHE A 69 3.47 14.33 -8.68
CA PHE A 69 3.11 14.00 -7.31
C PHE A 69 1.81 14.68 -6.87
N VAL A 70 1.67 15.99 -7.15
CA VAL A 70 0.44 16.74 -6.85
C VAL A 70 -0.75 16.15 -7.60
N ALA A 71 -0.60 15.85 -8.89
CA ALA A 71 -1.66 15.25 -9.70
C ALA A 71 -2.08 13.87 -9.17
N ALA A 72 -1.11 13.02 -8.81
CA ALA A 72 -1.40 11.71 -8.23
C ALA A 72 -2.11 11.82 -6.88
N GLN A 73 -1.64 12.70 -5.99
CA GLN A 73 -2.23 12.87 -4.67
C GLN A 73 -3.65 13.47 -4.74
N PHE A 74 -3.87 14.41 -5.67
CA PHE A 74 -5.19 14.98 -5.93
C PHE A 74 -6.16 13.93 -6.46
N TYR A 75 -5.72 13.08 -7.40
CA TYR A 75 -6.51 11.95 -7.89
C TYR A 75 -6.92 10.99 -6.76
N VAL A 76 -5.98 10.62 -5.88
CA VAL A 76 -6.28 9.73 -4.73
C VAL A 76 -7.25 10.42 -3.75
N ALA A 77 -7.10 11.72 -3.51
CA ALA A 77 -8.01 12.47 -2.66
C ALA A 77 -9.44 12.50 -3.21
N LEU A 78 -9.60 12.76 -4.51
CA LEU A 78 -10.89 12.66 -5.20
C LEU A 78 -11.48 11.25 -5.09
N ARG A 79 -10.63 10.21 -5.17
CA ARG A 79 -11.04 8.82 -5.04
C ARG A 79 -11.57 8.51 -3.65
N MET A 80 -10.89 8.95 -2.61
CA MET A 80 -11.34 8.75 -1.23
C MET A 80 -12.56 9.60 -0.86
N LEU A 81 -12.75 10.75 -1.50
CA LEU A 81 -13.95 11.56 -1.37
C LEU A 81 -15.19 10.93 -2.03
N GLY A 82 -15.04 9.83 -2.78
CA GLY A 82 -16.15 9.18 -3.46
C GLY A 82 -16.69 9.98 -4.64
N VAL A 83 -15.91 10.93 -5.18
CA VAL A 83 -16.33 11.73 -6.34
C VAL A 83 -16.62 10.83 -7.54
N PHE A 84 -15.86 9.76 -7.72
CA PHE A 84 -16.09 8.80 -8.80
C PHE A 84 -17.35 7.96 -8.61
N GLU A 85 -17.70 7.63 -7.36
CA GLU A 85 -18.96 6.94 -7.05
C GLU A 85 -20.17 7.88 -7.26
N TRP A 86 -20.06 9.15 -6.85
CA TRP A 86 -21.07 10.17 -7.09
C TRP A 86 -21.29 10.46 -8.58
N LEU A 87 -20.21 10.39 -9.39
CA LEU A 87 -20.27 10.57 -10.85
C LEU A 87 -20.74 9.30 -11.60
N GLY A 88 -20.96 8.18 -10.90
CA GLY A 88 -21.40 6.91 -11.51
C GLY A 88 -20.33 6.20 -12.35
N TRP A 89 -19.04 6.49 -12.12
CA TRP A 89 -17.93 5.90 -12.87
C TRP A 89 -17.43 4.64 -12.17
N PRO A 90 -17.37 3.46 -12.83
CA PRO A 90 -16.77 2.26 -12.25
C PRO A 90 -15.24 2.37 -12.30
N VAL A 91 -14.62 2.87 -11.22
CA VAL A 91 -13.16 2.88 -10.97
C VAL A 91 -12.84 2.51 -9.53
#